data_AF-A0A9E6JKJ4-F1
#
_entry.id   AF-A0A9E6JKJ4-F1
#
_cell.length_a   1.000
_cell.length_b   1.000
_cell.length_c   1.000
_cell.angle_alpha   90.00
_cell.angle_beta   90.00
_cell.angle_gamma   90.00
#
_symmetry.space_group_name_H-M   'P 1'
#
loop_
_entity.id
_entity.type
_entity.pdbx_description
1 polymer ?
#
loop_
_entity_poly.entity_id
_entity_poly.type
_entity_poly.pdbx_seq_one_letter_code
_entity_poly.pdbx_strand_id
1 'polypeptide(L)'
;MPFFRRLLLTMGILVVLGLLFHLEENWRGRRSWETWKASQEATGHTYAPPVLQEGPLRDGDDFAAAPVVKDGRKHWENVSSLFAALPQPRMGNWAQGEATDFAGLDRQGLDLIQALAPLGGMLDSLAEAAGRPSCNFPRGSGIPADLHPHIGFLATMARVLHLRAEARVHAGLPQGALEDIVTLLRISRHLQRQPILLAVHVGRMEAEAALQPIWEGLHAHAWTPKQLSLLQEELASMDLPSGLRACQGERWLLAHAAQELDAHPWTLLGRTAWAPSGFWRRGLFCLLPRGWAYQFLAARDRAEAQVQAAVEGPGHRITPLKAKDLRRIPLPYRWAGGLAGDGARVALEHLQATARVQVGLDQARVACALERFRLTRGAYPRTLEELVPECLTQVPHDLLTGALLSYTAQDGGFRLGATGWMDPDEPESQDPAKAWTWVSGR
;
A
#
# COMPACT_ATOMS: atom_id res chain seq x y z
N MET A 1 -32.98 30.30 -48.76
CA MET A 1 -31.68 29.93 -49.38
C MET A 1 -30.44 30.52 -48.67
N PRO A 2 -30.31 31.84 -48.37
CA PRO A 2 -29.07 32.39 -47.79
C PRO A 2 -28.79 31.97 -46.35
N PHE A 3 -29.83 31.72 -45.55
CA PHE A 3 -29.71 31.20 -44.17
C PHE A 3 -29.06 29.81 -44.13
N PHE A 4 -29.54 28.86 -44.93
CA PHE A 4 -28.99 27.51 -45.01
C PHE A 4 -27.53 27.50 -45.47
N ARG A 5 -27.15 28.37 -46.42
CA ARG A 5 -25.75 28.50 -46.87
C ARG A 5 -24.84 29.01 -45.75
N ARG A 6 -25.29 30.01 -44.96
CA ARG A 6 -24.55 30.51 -43.79
C ARG A 6 -24.43 29.45 -42.70
N LEU A 7 -25.52 28.71 -42.43
CA LEU A 7 -25.52 27.63 -41.45
C LEU A 7 -24.51 26.52 -41.81
N LEU A 8 -24.51 26.07 -43.07
CA LEU A 8 -23.56 25.06 -43.57
C LEU A 8 -22.11 25.54 -43.51
N LEU A 9 -21.85 26.81 -43.85
CA LEU A 9 -20.51 27.40 -43.72
C LEU A 9 -20.05 27.45 -42.26
N THR A 10 -20.91 27.90 -41.34
CA THR A 10 -20.60 27.91 -39.91
C THR A 10 -20.33 26.50 -39.39
N MET A 11 -21.14 25.51 -39.76
CA MET A 11 -20.89 24.11 -39.40
C MET A 11 -19.56 23.60 -39.97
N GLY A 12 -19.24 23.92 -41.23
CA GLY A 12 -17.96 23.57 -41.84
C GLY A 12 -16.77 24.16 -41.10
N ILE A 13 -16.84 25.44 -40.72
CA ILE A 13 -15.80 26.11 -39.92
C ILE A 13 -15.64 25.45 -38.55
N LEU A 14 -16.74 25.14 -37.85
CA LEU A 14 -16.70 24.47 -36.55
C LEU A 14 -16.07 23.07 -36.64
N VAL A 15 -16.38 22.31 -37.71
CA VAL A 15 -15.76 20.99 -37.95
C VAL A 15 -14.26 21.14 -38.17
N VAL A 16 -13.82 22.11 -38.99
CA VAL A 16 -12.38 22.35 -39.25
C VAL A 16 -11.67 22.79 -37.97
N LEU A 17 -12.24 23.70 -37.18
CA LEU A 17 -11.68 24.11 -35.89
C LEU A 17 -11.58 22.93 -34.92
N GLY A 18 -12.59 22.06 -34.88
CA GLY A 18 -12.55 20.83 -34.09
C GLY A 18 -11.43 19.89 -34.52
N LEU A 19 -11.26 19.66 -35.83
CA LEU A 19 -10.18 18.83 -36.36
C LEU A 19 -8.80 19.41 -36.07
N LEU A 20 -8.60 20.72 -36.24
CA LEU A 20 -7.34 21.41 -35.91
C LEU A 20 -7.03 21.33 -34.41
N PHE A 21 -8.05 21.51 -33.56
CA PHE A 21 -7.93 21.34 -32.12
C PHE A 21 -7.48 19.92 -31.75
N HIS A 22 -8.11 18.89 -32.32
CA HIS A 22 -7.71 17.50 -32.10
C HIS A 22 -6.28 17.22 -32.59
N LEU A 23 -5.90 17.75 -33.76
CA LEU A 23 -4.56 17.57 -34.31
C LEU A 23 -3.49 18.17 -33.38
N GLU A 24 -3.68 19.43 -32.97
CA GLU A 24 -2.78 20.15 -32.09
C GLU A 24 -2.68 19.47 -30.72
N GLU A 25 -3.81 19.13 -30.10
CA GLU A 25 -3.82 18.49 -28.79
C GLU A 25 -3.17 17.10 -28.82
N ASN A 26 -3.45 16.30 -29.86
CA ASN A 26 -2.84 14.98 -30.03
C ASN A 26 -1.33 15.09 -30.22
N TRP A 27 -0.86 16.01 -31.05
CA TRP A 27 0.57 16.25 -31.26
C TRP A 27 1.25 16.71 -29.97
N ARG A 28 0.67 17.70 -29.28
CA ARG A 28 1.19 18.24 -28.02
C ARG A 28 1.30 17.15 -26.95
N GLY A 29 0.26 16.33 -26.81
CA GLY A 29 0.23 15.26 -25.83
C GLY A 29 1.24 14.16 -26.12
N ARG A 30 1.27 13.65 -27.36
CA ARG A 30 2.25 12.63 -27.75
C ARG A 30 3.68 13.12 -27.56
N ARG A 31 3.98 14.36 -27.99
CA ARG A 31 5.28 14.98 -27.78
C ARG A 31 5.65 15.06 -26.29
N SER A 32 4.70 15.42 -25.42
CA SER A 32 4.93 15.46 -23.97
C SER A 32 5.30 14.10 -23.40
N TRP A 33 4.60 13.04 -23.80
CA TRP A 33 4.88 11.66 -23.36
C TRP A 33 6.24 11.18 -23.85
N GLU A 34 6.51 11.29 -25.16
CA GLU A 34 7.77 10.82 -25.75
C GLU A 34 8.99 11.59 -25.22
N THR A 35 8.88 12.91 -25.04
CA THR A 35 9.98 13.73 -24.50
C THR A 35 10.30 13.33 -23.07
N TRP A 36 9.27 13.10 -22.24
CA TRP A 36 9.44 12.65 -20.86
C TRP A 36 10.01 11.24 -20.79
N LYS A 37 9.47 10.32 -21.58
CA LYS A 37 9.95 8.94 -21.70
C LYS A 37 11.44 8.91 -22.06
N ALA A 38 11.82 9.63 -23.11
CA ALA A 38 13.20 9.73 -23.55
C ALA A 38 14.13 10.33 -22.48
N SER A 39 13.67 11.34 -21.71
CA SER A 39 14.48 11.86 -20.60
C SER A 39 14.71 10.85 -19.49
N GLN A 40 13.72 10.01 -19.19
CA GLN A 40 13.83 8.98 -18.16
C GLN A 40 14.71 7.80 -18.63
N GLU A 41 14.62 7.42 -19.90
CA GLU A 41 15.53 6.42 -20.51
C GLU A 41 16.98 6.93 -20.51
N ALA A 42 17.19 8.22 -20.75
CA ALA A 42 18.52 8.84 -20.69
C ALA A 42 19.14 8.84 -19.27
N THR A 43 18.33 8.79 -18.21
CA THR A 43 18.81 8.61 -16.83
C THR A 43 18.88 7.15 -16.39
N GLY A 44 18.67 6.19 -17.30
CA GLY A 44 18.81 4.76 -17.05
C GLY A 44 17.55 4.03 -16.60
N HIS A 45 16.38 4.69 -16.57
CA HIS A 45 15.12 4.00 -16.31
C HIS A 45 14.68 3.18 -17.53
N THR A 46 13.96 2.08 -17.28
CA THR A 46 13.42 1.23 -18.35
C THR A 46 11.90 1.36 -18.46
N TYR A 47 11.34 1.05 -19.63
CA TYR A 47 9.90 0.85 -19.82
C TYR A 47 9.59 -0.61 -20.20
N ALA A 48 10.55 -1.51 -20.00
CA ALA A 48 10.38 -2.94 -20.19
C ALA A 48 9.69 -3.60 -18.99
N PRO A 49 9.09 -4.79 -19.17
CA PRO A 49 8.52 -5.55 -18.07
C PRO A 49 9.54 -5.77 -16.94
N PRO A 50 9.18 -5.49 -15.67
CA PRO A 50 10.11 -5.62 -14.56
C PRO A 50 10.44 -7.10 -14.29
N VAL A 51 11.72 -7.43 -14.22
CA VAL A 51 12.21 -8.77 -13.86
C VAL A 51 12.22 -8.90 -12.34
N LEU A 52 11.46 -9.85 -11.78
CA LEU A 52 11.41 -10.08 -10.33
C LEU A 52 12.60 -10.90 -9.83
N GLN A 53 13.09 -11.83 -10.65
CA GLN A 53 14.19 -12.71 -10.29
C GLN A 53 14.86 -13.24 -11.55
N GLU A 54 16.18 -13.33 -11.49
CA GLU A 54 17.00 -13.95 -12.53
C GLU A 54 17.20 -15.44 -12.19
N GLY A 55 16.78 -16.34 -13.09
CA GLY A 55 16.97 -17.79 -12.95
C GLY A 55 15.75 -18.58 -12.42
N PRO A 56 15.77 -19.92 -12.54
CA PRO A 56 14.67 -20.77 -12.14
C PRO A 56 14.56 -20.88 -10.60
N LEU A 57 13.34 -20.68 -10.08
CA LEU A 57 13.01 -20.98 -8.69
C LEU A 57 12.78 -22.48 -8.51
N ARG A 58 13.17 -23.03 -7.36
CA ARG A 58 12.71 -24.36 -6.94
C ARG A 58 11.27 -24.22 -6.46
N ASP A 59 10.37 -25.10 -6.87
CA ASP A 59 8.93 -25.03 -6.51
C ASP A 59 8.66 -24.98 -5.00
N GLY A 60 9.58 -25.51 -4.18
CA GLY A 60 9.51 -25.44 -2.71
C GLY A 60 9.82 -24.07 -2.12
N ASP A 61 10.52 -23.20 -2.87
CA ASP A 61 11.03 -21.91 -2.41
C ASP A 61 10.12 -20.74 -2.80
N ASP A 62 9.15 -20.96 -3.68
CA ASP A 62 8.23 -19.93 -4.20
C ASP A 62 6.87 -19.98 -3.48
N PHE A 63 6.54 -18.89 -2.78
CA PHE A 63 5.24 -18.63 -2.16
C PHE A 63 4.10 -18.69 -3.18
N ALA A 64 4.28 -18.13 -4.38
CA ALA A 64 3.25 -18.11 -5.40
C ALA A 64 2.94 -19.51 -5.97
N ALA A 65 3.92 -20.41 -5.93
CA ALA A 65 3.77 -21.81 -6.36
C ALA A 65 3.06 -22.69 -5.34
N ALA A 66 2.92 -22.25 -4.08
CA ALA A 66 2.23 -23.02 -3.05
C ALA A 66 0.77 -23.27 -3.46
N PRO A 67 0.23 -24.51 -3.32
CA PRO A 67 -1.10 -24.84 -3.82
C PRO A 67 -2.21 -23.88 -3.36
N VAL A 68 -2.20 -23.49 -2.07
CA VAL A 68 -3.17 -22.55 -1.50
C VAL A 68 -3.13 -21.16 -2.15
N VAL A 69 -1.95 -20.68 -2.57
CA VAL A 69 -1.76 -19.38 -3.20
C VAL A 69 -2.04 -19.45 -4.70
N LYS A 70 -1.52 -20.49 -5.35
CA LYS A 70 -1.70 -20.77 -6.78
C LYS A 70 -3.18 -20.95 -7.13
N ASP A 71 -3.90 -21.72 -6.33
CA ASP A 71 -5.34 -21.96 -6.50
C ASP A 71 -6.21 -20.92 -5.79
N GLY A 72 -5.62 -19.95 -5.08
CA GLY A 72 -6.34 -18.95 -4.29
C GLY A 72 -7.46 -18.22 -5.05
N ARG A 73 -7.26 -17.95 -6.34
CA ARG A 73 -8.31 -17.39 -7.24
C ARG A 73 -9.60 -18.21 -7.23
N LYS A 74 -9.51 -19.55 -7.21
CA LYS A 74 -10.67 -20.46 -7.23
C LYS A 74 -11.46 -20.39 -5.93
N HIS A 75 -10.80 -20.02 -4.83
CA HIS A 75 -11.40 -19.95 -3.50
C HIS A 75 -11.81 -18.53 -3.09
N TRP A 76 -11.31 -17.51 -3.80
CA TRP A 76 -11.43 -16.12 -3.37
C TRP A 76 -12.88 -15.65 -3.15
N GLU A 77 -13.81 -16.02 -4.04
CA GLU A 77 -15.22 -15.63 -3.92
C GLU A 77 -15.88 -16.27 -2.68
N ASN A 78 -15.60 -17.54 -2.42
CA ASN A 78 -16.11 -18.26 -1.26
C ASN A 78 -15.56 -17.68 0.05
N VAL A 79 -14.24 -17.42 0.12
CA VAL A 79 -13.62 -16.82 1.30
C VAL A 79 -14.14 -15.40 1.53
N SER A 80 -14.29 -14.62 0.47
CA SER A 80 -14.82 -13.25 0.56
C SER A 80 -16.27 -13.23 1.03
N SER A 81 -17.09 -14.17 0.55
CA SER A 81 -18.49 -14.31 0.99
C SER A 81 -18.57 -14.73 2.45
N LEU A 82 -17.74 -15.69 2.88
CA LEU A 82 -17.66 -16.10 4.28
C LEU A 82 -17.25 -14.92 5.16
N PHE A 83 -16.18 -14.21 4.78
CA PHE A 83 -15.69 -13.05 5.55
C PHE A 83 -16.74 -11.94 5.65
N ALA A 84 -17.44 -11.64 4.55
CA ALA A 84 -18.49 -10.62 4.53
C ALA A 84 -19.70 -10.99 5.41
N ALA A 85 -19.96 -12.28 5.62
CA ALA A 85 -21.03 -12.77 6.48
C ALA A 85 -20.65 -12.83 7.97
N LEU A 86 -19.37 -12.68 8.31
CA LEU A 86 -18.92 -12.71 9.72
C LEU A 86 -19.42 -11.47 10.46
N PRO A 87 -19.88 -11.65 11.71
CA PRO A 87 -20.15 -10.51 12.57
C PRO A 87 -18.82 -9.79 12.88
N GLN A 88 -18.77 -8.47 12.74
CA GLN A 88 -17.52 -7.72 12.93
C GLN A 88 -17.54 -7.00 14.28
N PRO A 89 -16.45 -7.05 15.06
CA PRO A 89 -16.33 -6.22 16.26
C PRO A 89 -16.17 -4.75 15.85
N ARG A 90 -16.26 -3.83 16.81
CA ARG A 90 -15.84 -2.45 16.56
C ARG A 90 -14.31 -2.42 16.63
N MET A 91 -13.68 -2.33 15.46
CA MET A 91 -12.23 -2.28 15.33
C MET A 91 -11.63 -1.14 16.15
N GLY A 92 -10.50 -1.42 16.80
CA GLY A 92 -9.70 -0.47 17.54
C GLY A 92 -8.83 0.42 16.66
N ASN A 93 -8.05 1.26 17.32
CA ASN A 93 -7.05 2.13 16.70
C ASN A 93 -5.88 2.34 17.68
N TRP A 94 -4.83 1.55 17.50
CA TRP A 94 -3.64 1.53 18.34
C TRP A 94 -2.97 2.90 18.45
N ALA A 95 -3.02 3.70 17.37
CA ALA A 95 -2.43 5.04 17.34
C ALA A 95 -3.20 6.04 18.24
N GLN A 96 -4.46 5.73 18.56
CA GLN A 96 -5.31 6.48 19.49
C GLN A 96 -5.43 5.80 20.85
N GLY A 97 -4.77 4.65 21.06
CA GLY A 97 -4.90 3.86 22.29
C GLY A 97 -6.26 3.17 22.44
N GLU A 98 -6.97 2.94 21.33
CA GLU A 98 -8.28 2.28 21.34
C GLU A 98 -8.13 0.79 21.04
N ALA A 99 -8.58 -0.06 21.97
CA ALA A 99 -8.68 -1.51 21.76
C ALA A 99 -9.93 -1.88 20.95
N THR A 100 -9.83 -2.99 20.22
CA THR A 100 -10.94 -3.61 19.51
C THR A 100 -11.99 -4.11 20.50
N ASP A 101 -13.24 -3.74 20.27
CA ASP A 101 -14.35 -3.96 21.19
C ASP A 101 -15.21 -5.15 20.72
N PHE A 102 -15.04 -6.27 21.44
CA PHE A 102 -15.78 -7.51 21.26
C PHE A 102 -17.06 -7.60 22.11
N ALA A 103 -17.37 -6.61 22.97
CA ALA A 103 -18.47 -6.70 23.92
C ALA A 103 -19.84 -6.87 23.26
N GLY A 104 -20.01 -6.40 22.02
CA GLY A 104 -21.20 -6.63 21.21
C GLY A 104 -21.39 -8.09 20.79
N LEU A 105 -20.29 -8.77 20.47
CA LEU A 105 -20.29 -10.18 20.03
C LEU A 105 -20.40 -11.12 21.23
N ASP A 106 -19.67 -10.83 22.31
CA ASP A 106 -19.69 -11.60 23.55
C ASP A 106 -21.12 -11.67 24.14
N ARG A 107 -21.85 -10.54 24.14
CA ARG A 107 -23.26 -10.49 24.58
C ARG A 107 -24.20 -11.32 23.72
N GLN A 108 -23.85 -11.55 22.46
CA GLN A 108 -24.62 -12.39 21.53
C GLN A 108 -24.17 -13.87 21.59
N GLY A 109 -23.15 -14.20 22.38
CA GLY A 109 -22.56 -15.54 22.43
C GLY A 109 -21.89 -15.97 21.12
N LEU A 110 -21.41 -15.01 20.33
CA LEU A 110 -20.78 -15.26 19.03
C LEU A 110 -19.26 -15.38 19.19
N ASP A 111 -18.73 -16.57 18.95
CA ASP A 111 -17.28 -16.83 18.95
C ASP A 111 -16.71 -16.71 17.53
N LEU A 112 -15.88 -15.69 17.31
CA LEU A 112 -15.24 -15.43 16.02
C LEU A 112 -14.18 -16.46 15.65
N ILE A 113 -13.46 -17.00 16.63
CA ILE A 113 -12.45 -18.03 16.39
C ILE A 113 -13.16 -19.29 15.86
N GLN A 114 -14.28 -19.65 16.48
CA GLN A 114 -15.09 -20.77 16.03
C GLN A 114 -15.75 -20.50 14.66
N ALA A 115 -16.23 -19.28 14.40
CA ALA A 115 -16.80 -18.88 13.11
C ALA A 115 -15.77 -18.96 11.95
N LEU A 116 -14.49 -18.76 12.26
CA LEU A 116 -13.38 -18.85 11.31
C LEU A 116 -12.78 -20.26 11.19
N ALA A 117 -13.20 -21.22 12.02
CA ALA A 117 -12.71 -22.60 11.99
C ALA A 117 -12.82 -23.28 10.60
N PRO A 118 -13.85 -23.04 9.76
CA PRO A 118 -13.91 -23.61 8.40
C PRO A 118 -12.74 -23.21 7.49
N LEU A 119 -12.06 -22.10 7.78
CA LEU A 119 -10.88 -21.66 7.03
C LEU A 119 -9.56 -22.18 7.63
N GLY A 120 -9.59 -22.92 8.75
CA GLY A 120 -8.40 -23.36 9.50
C GLY A 120 -7.33 -24.01 8.62
N GLY A 121 -7.68 -25.08 7.89
CA GLY A 121 -6.69 -25.77 7.05
C GLY A 121 -6.12 -24.90 5.91
N MET A 122 -6.90 -23.94 5.41
CA MET A 122 -6.41 -22.98 4.41
C MET A 122 -5.44 -21.97 5.05
N LEU A 123 -5.74 -21.51 6.26
CA LEU A 123 -4.89 -20.60 7.03
C LEU A 123 -3.57 -21.28 7.43
N ASP A 124 -3.61 -22.55 7.82
CA ASP A 124 -2.42 -23.32 8.17
C ASP A 124 -1.52 -23.54 6.94
N SER A 125 -2.13 -23.92 5.80
CA SER A 125 -1.41 -24.04 4.52
C SER A 125 -0.80 -22.71 4.07
N LEU A 126 -1.51 -21.60 4.33
CA LEU A 126 -1.03 -20.27 3.99
C LEU A 126 0.13 -19.84 4.91
N ALA A 127 0.06 -20.15 6.20
CA ALA A 127 1.14 -19.89 7.16
C ALA A 127 2.42 -20.65 6.81
N GLU A 128 2.30 -21.93 6.44
CA GLU A 128 3.41 -22.74 5.93
C GLU A 128 4.00 -22.11 4.65
N ALA A 129 3.15 -21.78 3.68
CA ALA A 129 3.57 -21.18 2.43
C ALA A 129 4.24 -19.82 2.63
N ALA A 130 3.75 -18.98 3.53
CA ALA A 130 4.28 -17.65 3.80
C ALA A 130 5.73 -17.70 4.32
N GLY A 131 6.17 -18.83 4.90
CA GLY A 131 7.55 -19.07 5.30
C GLY A 131 8.54 -19.27 4.16
N ARG A 132 8.08 -19.42 2.90
CA ARG A 132 8.95 -19.57 1.73
C ARG A 132 9.73 -18.28 1.44
N PRO A 133 10.97 -18.36 0.93
CA PRO A 133 11.85 -17.20 0.79
C PRO A 133 11.50 -16.24 -0.36
N SER A 134 10.84 -16.72 -1.41
CA SER A 134 10.57 -15.97 -2.65
C SER A 134 9.08 -15.95 -3.00
N CYS A 135 8.64 -15.02 -3.85
CA CYS A 135 7.27 -14.95 -4.36
C CYS A 135 7.26 -14.42 -5.80
N ASN A 136 6.97 -15.30 -6.76
CA ASN A 136 6.91 -14.95 -8.18
C ASN A 136 5.57 -15.35 -8.79
N PHE A 137 4.60 -14.44 -8.78
CA PHE A 137 3.32 -14.72 -9.38
C PHE A 137 3.44 -14.93 -10.89
N PRO A 138 2.77 -15.96 -11.46
CA PRO A 138 2.75 -16.19 -12.89
C PRO A 138 2.19 -14.96 -13.61
N ARG A 139 2.98 -14.39 -14.51
CA ARG A 139 2.53 -13.31 -15.39
C ARG A 139 2.28 -13.95 -16.75
N GLY A 140 1.02 -14.23 -17.07
CA GLY A 140 0.63 -14.87 -18.31
C GLY A 140 0.92 -13.97 -19.51
N SER A 141 -0.08 -13.24 -19.98
CA SER A 141 0.00 -12.41 -21.19
C SER A 141 0.84 -11.12 -21.04
N GLY A 142 1.44 -10.90 -19.86
CA GLY A 142 2.19 -9.69 -19.57
C GLY A 142 1.31 -8.48 -19.22
N ILE A 143 0.13 -8.66 -18.60
CA ILE A 143 -0.73 -7.55 -18.12
C ILE A 143 -1.12 -7.81 -16.64
N PRO A 144 -1.25 -6.79 -15.77
CA PRO A 144 -1.62 -6.94 -14.35
C PRO A 144 -2.96 -7.59 -14.06
N ALA A 145 -3.83 -7.75 -15.07
CA ALA A 145 -5.14 -8.38 -14.90
C ALA A 145 -5.03 -9.81 -14.35
N ASP A 146 -3.95 -10.54 -14.71
CA ASP A 146 -3.67 -11.88 -14.22
C ASP A 146 -3.27 -11.87 -12.72
N LEU A 147 -2.74 -10.75 -12.22
CA LEU A 147 -2.22 -10.61 -10.85
C LEU A 147 -3.30 -10.20 -9.84
N HIS A 148 -4.33 -9.49 -10.30
CA HIS A 148 -5.40 -8.96 -9.44
C HIS A 148 -6.11 -10.04 -8.60
N PRO A 149 -6.48 -11.22 -9.12
CA PRO A 149 -7.15 -12.24 -8.31
C PRO A 149 -6.27 -12.81 -7.20
N HIS A 150 -4.95 -12.93 -7.42
CA HIS A 150 -4.02 -13.40 -6.39
C HIS A 150 -3.86 -12.37 -5.27
N ILE A 151 -3.73 -11.09 -5.63
CA ILE A 151 -3.68 -9.98 -4.67
C ILE A 151 -4.98 -9.91 -3.87
N GLY A 152 -6.13 -9.99 -4.55
CA GLY A 152 -7.44 -9.97 -3.92
C GLY A 152 -7.64 -11.11 -2.93
N PHE A 153 -7.23 -12.34 -3.30
CA PHE A 153 -7.24 -13.48 -2.39
C PHE A 153 -6.39 -13.24 -1.16
N LEU A 154 -5.13 -12.81 -1.33
CA LEU A 154 -4.22 -12.54 -0.21
C LEU A 154 -4.73 -11.42 0.69
N ALA A 155 -5.30 -10.36 0.14
CA ALA A 155 -5.92 -9.28 0.91
C ALA A 155 -7.09 -9.79 1.77
N THR A 156 -7.97 -10.63 1.21
CA THR A 156 -9.07 -11.23 1.98
C THR A 156 -8.53 -12.15 3.08
N MET A 157 -7.53 -12.99 2.78
CA MET A 157 -6.92 -13.89 3.77
C MET A 157 -6.22 -13.13 4.89
N ALA A 158 -5.54 -12.04 4.57
CA ALA A 158 -4.85 -11.21 5.55
C ALA A 158 -5.85 -10.48 6.47
N ARG A 159 -6.98 -10.01 5.95
CA ARG A 159 -8.10 -9.51 6.78
C ARG A 159 -8.67 -10.58 7.71
N VAL A 160 -8.78 -11.83 7.25
CA VAL A 160 -9.17 -12.97 8.10
C VAL A 160 -8.15 -13.20 9.22
N LEU A 161 -6.85 -13.23 8.89
CA LEU A 161 -5.77 -13.41 9.86
C LEU A 161 -5.76 -12.29 10.90
N HIS A 162 -5.91 -11.04 10.48
CA HIS A 162 -5.99 -9.88 11.36
C HIS A 162 -7.14 -10.00 12.37
N LEU A 163 -8.36 -10.25 11.88
CA LEU A 163 -9.53 -10.42 12.76
C LEU A 163 -9.35 -11.60 13.72
N ARG A 164 -8.77 -12.71 13.24
CA ARG A 164 -8.49 -13.88 14.07
C ARG A 164 -7.43 -13.60 15.12
N ALA A 165 -6.40 -12.82 14.80
CA ALA A 165 -5.35 -12.42 15.73
C ALA A 165 -5.92 -11.60 16.89
N GLU A 166 -6.75 -10.60 16.61
CA GLU A 166 -7.41 -9.80 17.64
C GLU A 166 -8.33 -10.63 18.52
N ALA A 167 -9.18 -11.48 17.91
CA ALA A 167 -10.05 -12.37 18.67
C ALA A 167 -9.26 -13.33 19.57
N ARG A 168 -8.10 -13.82 19.11
CA ARG A 168 -7.19 -14.66 19.90
C ARG A 168 -6.49 -13.89 21.01
N VAL A 169 -6.12 -12.62 20.81
CA VAL A 169 -5.59 -11.76 21.89
C VAL A 169 -6.68 -11.56 22.95
N HIS A 170 -7.90 -11.19 22.56
CA HIS A 170 -9.06 -11.03 23.47
C HIS A 170 -9.37 -12.30 24.25
N ALA A 171 -9.30 -13.46 23.59
CA ALA A 171 -9.54 -14.77 24.22
C ALA A 171 -8.36 -15.30 25.08
N GLY A 172 -7.24 -14.57 25.18
CA GLY A 172 -6.07 -15.02 25.95
C GLY A 172 -5.30 -16.18 25.29
N LEU A 173 -5.28 -16.24 23.97
CA LEU A 173 -4.60 -17.26 23.15
C LEU A 173 -3.40 -16.65 22.39
N PRO A 174 -2.34 -16.20 23.09
CA PRO A 174 -1.25 -15.43 22.48
C PRO A 174 -0.48 -16.22 21.42
N GLN A 175 -0.32 -17.53 21.57
CA GLN A 175 0.45 -18.33 20.61
C GLN A 175 -0.22 -18.35 19.21
N GLY A 176 -1.53 -18.55 19.15
CA GLY A 176 -2.26 -18.50 17.88
C GLY A 176 -2.32 -17.08 17.30
N ALA A 177 -2.44 -16.06 18.14
CA ALA A 177 -2.39 -14.67 17.68
C ALA A 177 -1.04 -14.32 17.05
N LEU A 178 0.07 -14.78 17.66
CA LEU A 178 1.40 -14.61 17.12
C LEU A 178 1.54 -15.27 15.73
N GLU A 179 1.05 -16.50 15.58
CA GLU A 179 1.10 -17.22 14.29
C GLU A 179 0.36 -16.45 13.18
N ASP A 180 -0.78 -15.85 13.50
CA ASP A 180 -1.54 -15.01 12.56
C ASP A 180 -0.77 -13.72 12.19
N ILE A 181 -0.23 -13.02 13.19
CA ILE A 181 0.56 -11.78 13.01
C ILE A 181 1.79 -12.06 12.14
N VAL A 182 2.54 -13.12 12.43
CA VAL A 182 3.73 -13.50 11.67
C VAL A 182 3.36 -13.84 10.22
N THR A 183 2.26 -14.56 10.01
CA THR A 183 1.78 -14.88 8.67
C THR A 183 1.41 -13.61 7.90
N LEU A 184 0.71 -12.67 8.54
CA LEU A 184 0.35 -11.37 7.98
C LEU A 184 1.58 -10.56 7.53
N LEU A 185 2.59 -10.45 8.39
CA LEU A 185 3.85 -9.75 8.10
C LEU A 185 4.61 -10.41 6.94
N ARG A 186 4.63 -11.74 6.86
CA ARG A 186 5.28 -12.46 5.76
C ARG A 186 4.55 -12.30 4.43
N ILE A 187 3.21 -12.34 4.42
CA ILE A 187 2.41 -12.03 3.22
C ILE A 187 2.69 -10.60 2.76
N SER A 188 2.70 -9.64 3.69
CA SER A 188 3.07 -8.26 3.41
C SER A 188 4.43 -8.18 2.72
N ARG A 189 5.47 -8.84 3.25
CA ARG A 189 6.81 -8.86 2.67
C ARG A 189 6.83 -9.40 1.24
N HIS A 190 6.08 -10.46 0.95
CA HIS A 190 5.96 -11.01 -0.40
C HIS A 190 5.30 -10.03 -1.37
N LEU A 191 4.27 -9.31 -0.92
CA LEU A 191 3.58 -8.29 -1.68
C LEU A 191 4.44 -7.04 -1.91
N GLN A 192 5.25 -6.63 -0.92
CA GLN A 192 6.17 -5.49 -1.03
C GLN A 192 7.27 -5.70 -2.07
N ARG A 193 7.59 -6.95 -2.42
CA ARG A 193 8.57 -7.28 -3.45
C ARG A 193 7.97 -7.30 -4.85
N GLN A 194 6.65 -7.25 -4.99
CA GLN A 194 6.01 -7.30 -6.30
C GLN A 194 6.19 -5.98 -7.04
N PRO A 195 6.34 -5.99 -8.37
CA PRO A 195 6.77 -4.82 -9.11
C PRO A 195 5.57 -4.00 -9.58
N ILE A 196 4.47 -3.97 -8.82
CA ILE A 196 3.29 -3.15 -9.15
C ILE A 196 2.78 -2.46 -7.89
N LEU A 197 2.33 -1.20 -8.01
CA LEU A 197 1.97 -0.41 -6.83
C LEU A 197 0.75 -0.97 -6.12
N LEU A 198 -0.18 -1.61 -6.83
CA LEU A 198 -1.34 -2.26 -6.20
C LEU A 198 -0.92 -3.32 -5.18
N ALA A 199 0.09 -4.15 -5.49
CA ALA A 199 0.57 -5.19 -4.59
C ALA A 199 1.25 -4.58 -3.36
N VAL A 200 2.15 -3.62 -3.56
CA VAL A 200 2.81 -2.87 -2.48
C VAL A 200 1.81 -2.12 -1.60
N HIS A 201 0.74 -1.57 -2.18
CA HIS A 201 -0.33 -0.94 -1.42
C HIS A 201 -1.02 -1.93 -0.49
N VAL A 202 -1.45 -3.08 -1.01
CA VAL A 202 -2.08 -4.14 -0.20
C VAL A 202 -1.10 -4.63 0.86
N GLY A 203 0.15 -4.93 0.48
CA GLY A 203 1.17 -5.35 1.44
C GLY A 203 1.34 -4.35 2.59
N ARG A 204 1.30 -3.04 2.31
CA ARG A 204 1.39 -1.99 3.33
C ARG A 204 0.19 -2.05 4.28
N MET A 205 -1.02 -2.22 3.75
CA MET A 205 -2.24 -2.38 4.57
C MET A 205 -2.14 -3.61 5.48
N GLU A 206 -1.60 -4.73 4.97
CA GLU A 206 -1.42 -5.93 5.80
C GLU A 206 -0.36 -5.72 6.90
N ALA A 207 0.72 -5.00 6.62
CA ALA A 207 1.68 -4.64 7.66
C ALA A 207 1.04 -3.72 8.72
N GLU A 208 0.23 -2.75 8.30
CA GLU A 208 -0.48 -1.84 9.19
C GLU A 208 -1.47 -2.59 10.10
N ALA A 209 -2.19 -3.57 9.55
CA ALA A 209 -3.11 -4.42 10.31
C ALA A 209 -2.41 -5.28 11.37
N ALA A 210 -1.11 -5.56 11.24
CA ALA A 210 -0.33 -6.27 12.27
C ALA A 210 -0.23 -5.47 13.58
N LEU A 211 -0.23 -4.14 13.49
CA LEU A 211 0.11 -3.25 14.59
C LEU A 211 -0.92 -3.32 15.73
N GLN A 212 -2.20 -3.44 15.39
CA GLN A 212 -3.29 -3.48 16.36
C GLN A 212 -3.20 -4.67 17.33
N PRO A 213 -3.17 -5.94 16.88
CA PRO A 213 -3.05 -7.08 17.80
C PRO A 213 -1.69 -7.13 18.51
N ILE A 214 -0.60 -6.63 17.90
CA ILE A 214 0.68 -6.46 18.60
C ILE A 214 0.52 -5.49 19.78
N TRP A 215 -0.09 -4.33 19.53
CA TRP A 215 -0.33 -3.29 20.52
C TRP A 215 -1.23 -3.78 21.66
N GLU A 216 -2.35 -4.45 21.34
CA GLU A 216 -3.25 -4.99 22.35
C GLU A 216 -2.58 -6.07 23.21
N GLY A 217 -1.81 -6.97 22.60
CA GLY A 217 -1.10 -8.00 23.35
C GLY A 217 0.02 -7.41 24.24
N LEU A 218 0.65 -6.31 23.82
CA LEU A 218 1.60 -5.57 24.66
C LEU A 218 0.89 -4.89 25.84
N HIS A 219 -0.26 -4.25 25.58
CA HIS A 219 -1.07 -3.60 26.61
C HIS A 219 -1.64 -4.62 27.62
N ALA A 220 -1.95 -5.83 27.17
CA ALA A 220 -2.40 -6.93 28.02
C ALA A 220 -1.26 -7.70 28.69
N HIS A 221 0.01 -7.35 28.45
CA HIS A 221 1.20 -8.11 28.88
C HIS A 221 1.10 -9.62 28.52
N ALA A 222 0.50 -9.92 27.37
CA ALA A 222 0.18 -11.28 26.95
C ALA A 222 1.37 -12.02 26.31
N TRP A 223 2.39 -11.29 25.86
CA TRP A 223 3.53 -11.85 25.13
C TRP A 223 4.65 -12.33 26.05
N THR A 224 5.19 -13.51 25.76
CA THR A 224 6.41 -14.02 26.40
C THR A 224 7.67 -13.38 25.79
N PRO A 225 8.83 -13.40 26.47
CA PRO A 225 10.09 -12.87 25.92
C PRO A 225 10.48 -13.49 24.56
N LYS A 226 10.18 -14.78 24.36
CA LYS A 226 10.46 -15.49 23.09
C LYS A 226 9.56 -14.99 21.96
N GLN A 227 8.27 -14.76 22.25
CA GLN A 227 7.32 -14.25 21.26
C GLN A 227 7.65 -12.81 20.88
N LEU A 228 8.04 -11.96 21.84
CA LEU A 228 8.51 -10.60 21.60
C LEU A 228 9.77 -10.58 20.73
N SER A 229 10.73 -11.49 20.96
CA SER A 229 11.92 -11.60 20.10
C SER A 229 11.55 -11.93 18.65
N LEU A 230 10.63 -12.88 18.44
CA LEU A 230 10.17 -13.23 17.09
C LEU A 230 9.45 -12.06 16.41
N LEU A 231 8.58 -11.34 17.12
CA LEU A 231 7.93 -10.14 16.59
C LEU A 231 8.96 -9.09 16.20
N GLN A 232 9.99 -8.86 17.02
CA GLN A 232 11.06 -7.93 16.68
C GLN A 232 11.82 -8.34 15.41
N GLU A 233 12.10 -9.64 15.23
CA GLU A 233 12.78 -10.15 14.03
C GLU A 233 11.92 -9.93 12.77
N GLU A 234 10.63 -10.28 12.82
CA GLU A 234 9.73 -10.11 11.68
C GLU A 234 9.51 -8.61 11.36
N LEU A 235 9.32 -7.76 12.37
CA LEU A 235 9.21 -6.30 12.19
C LEU A 235 10.50 -5.67 11.64
N ALA A 236 11.67 -6.11 12.12
CA ALA A 236 12.98 -5.60 11.66
C ALA A 236 13.25 -5.91 10.18
N SER A 237 12.61 -6.93 9.63
CA SER A 237 12.75 -7.31 8.22
C SER A 237 11.79 -6.57 7.28
N MET A 238 10.91 -5.73 7.81
CA MET A 238 9.98 -4.92 7.03
C MET A 238 10.64 -3.62 6.58
N ASP A 239 10.66 -3.41 5.27
CA ASP A 239 11.12 -2.19 4.61
C ASP A 239 10.07 -1.80 3.57
N LEU A 240 9.08 -1.02 4.01
CA LEU A 240 8.01 -0.52 3.15
C LEU A 240 8.50 0.58 2.17
N PRO A 241 9.40 1.51 2.54
CA PRO A 241 9.93 2.50 1.60
C PRO A 241 10.58 1.86 0.36
N SER A 242 11.38 0.80 0.52
CA SER A 242 11.98 0.09 -0.61
C SER A 242 10.96 -0.58 -1.53
N GLY A 243 9.76 -0.90 -1.03
CA GLY A 243 8.65 -1.41 -1.85
C GLY A 243 8.22 -0.44 -2.95
N LEU A 244 8.40 0.88 -2.77
CA LEU A 244 8.04 1.89 -3.77
C LEU A 244 8.92 1.85 -5.04
N ARG A 245 9.95 0.99 -5.10
CA ARG A 245 10.58 0.58 -6.37
C ARG A 245 9.57 0.00 -7.37
N ALA A 246 8.41 -0.46 -6.91
CA ALA A 246 7.30 -0.88 -7.74
C ALA A 246 6.77 0.19 -8.71
N CYS A 247 7.08 1.49 -8.50
CA CYS A 247 6.87 2.55 -9.49
C CYS A 247 7.50 2.20 -10.85
N GLN A 248 8.57 1.40 -10.89
CA GLN A 248 9.19 0.92 -12.12
C GLN A 248 8.26 0.01 -12.95
N GLY A 249 7.41 -0.80 -12.32
CA GLY A 249 6.45 -1.59 -13.09
C GLY A 249 5.23 -0.81 -13.49
N GLU A 250 4.79 0.19 -12.72
CA GLU A 250 3.75 1.13 -13.18
C GLU A 250 4.20 1.87 -14.44
N ARG A 251 5.45 2.31 -14.50
CA ARG A 251 6.07 2.89 -15.70
C ARG A 251 5.92 2.00 -16.93
N TRP A 252 6.16 0.70 -16.79
CA TRP A 252 5.92 -0.28 -17.86
C TRP A 252 4.43 -0.36 -18.25
N LEU A 253 3.51 -0.33 -17.28
CA LEU A 253 2.07 -0.31 -17.55
C LEU A 253 1.62 0.95 -18.28
N LEU A 254 2.20 2.11 -17.95
CA LEU A 254 1.93 3.36 -18.64
C LEU A 254 2.44 3.30 -20.10
N ALA A 255 3.60 2.71 -20.35
CA ALA A 255 4.08 2.47 -21.71
C ALA A 255 3.18 1.51 -22.50
N HIS A 256 2.73 0.43 -21.86
CA HIS A 256 1.77 -0.49 -22.50
C HIS A 256 0.45 0.22 -22.82
N ALA A 257 -0.08 1.03 -21.89
CA ALA A 257 -1.28 1.84 -22.12
C ALA A 257 -1.11 2.84 -23.28
N ALA A 258 0.08 3.44 -23.44
CA ALA A 258 0.39 4.29 -24.57
C ALA A 258 0.38 3.53 -25.91
N GLN A 259 0.95 2.32 -25.96
CA GLN A 259 0.94 1.48 -27.16
C GLN A 259 -0.48 1.07 -27.56
N GLU A 260 -1.28 0.66 -26.60
CA GLU A 260 -2.67 0.28 -26.81
C GLU A 260 -3.53 1.48 -27.25
N LEU A 261 -3.22 2.71 -26.78
CA LEU A 261 -3.89 3.94 -27.25
C LEU A 261 -3.64 4.20 -28.74
N ASP A 262 -2.44 3.88 -29.24
CA ASP A 262 -2.08 3.97 -30.65
C ASP A 262 -2.76 2.87 -31.49
N ALA A 263 -2.75 1.62 -31.00
CA ALA A 263 -3.30 0.47 -31.72
C ALA A 263 -4.83 0.46 -31.76
N HIS A 264 -5.47 0.80 -30.65
CA HIS A 264 -6.91 0.65 -30.46
C HIS A 264 -7.55 1.85 -29.74
N PRO A 265 -7.61 3.01 -30.40
CA PRO A 265 -7.99 4.27 -29.77
C PRO A 265 -9.42 4.30 -29.21
N TRP A 266 -10.32 3.49 -29.78
CA TRP A 266 -11.73 3.41 -29.34
C TRP A 266 -11.97 2.36 -28.25
N THR A 267 -11.06 1.38 -28.10
CA THR A 267 -11.21 0.32 -27.08
C THR A 267 -10.55 0.71 -25.76
N LEU A 268 -9.40 1.41 -25.78
CA LEU A 268 -8.69 1.78 -24.56
C LEU A 268 -9.49 2.77 -23.70
N LEU A 269 -10.08 3.81 -24.33
CA LEU A 269 -10.94 4.80 -23.66
C LEU A 269 -12.23 4.18 -23.08
N GLY A 270 -12.56 2.94 -23.45
CA GLY A 270 -13.68 2.19 -22.90
C GLY A 270 -13.29 1.09 -21.90
N ARG A 271 -12.21 0.33 -22.15
CA ARG A 271 -11.83 -0.84 -21.35
C ARG A 271 -10.99 -0.51 -20.13
N THR A 272 -10.48 0.71 -20.04
CA THR A 272 -9.70 1.17 -18.91
C THR A 272 -10.60 1.42 -17.70
N ALA A 273 -10.15 1.04 -16.49
CA ALA A 273 -10.72 1.48 -15.19
C ALA A 273 -10.78 3.02 -15.00
N TRP A 274 -10.40 3.76 -16.05
CA TRP A 274 -10.23 5.19 -16.17
C TRP A 274 -11.40 5.82 -16.96
N ALA A 275 -12.22 4.99 -17.63
CA ALA A 275 -13.42 5.42 -18.31
C ALA A 275 -14.53 5.70 -17.29
N PRO A 276 -15.29 6.79 -17.44
CA PRO A 276 -16.45 7.05 -16.59
C PRO A 276 -17.45 5.88 -16.65
N SER A 277 -18.11 5.59 -15.53
CA SER A 277 -19.25 4.67 -15.53
C SER A 277 -20.42 5.25 -16.33
N GLY A 278 -21.15 4.38 -17.04
CA GLY A 278 -22.31 4.75 -17.85
C GLY A 278 -22.01 5.01 -19.33
N PHE A 279 -22.90 4.52 -20.19
CA PHE A 279 -22.76 4.52 -21.64
C PHE A 279 -22.50 5.91 -22.24
N TRP A 280 -23.30 6.91 -21.86
CA TRP A 280 -23.21 8.27 -22.40
C TRP A 280 -21.91 8.98 -22.00
N ARG A 281 -21.46 8.81 -20.75
CA ARG A 281 -20.21 9.40 -20.28
C ARG A 281 -19.00 8.78 -21.00
N ARG A 282 -19.04 7.47 -21.24
CA ARG A 282 -18.03 6.74 -22.01
C ARG A 282 -18.00 7.19 -23.48
N GLY A 283 -19.17 7.41 -24.09
CA GLY A 283 -19.28 7.99 -25.43
C GLY A 283 -18.66 9.39 -25.53
N LEU A 284 -18.99 10.28 -24.59
CA LEU A 284 -18.39 11.63 -24.52
C LEU A 284 -16.88 11.59 -24.25
N PHE A 285 -16.41 10.65 -23.43
CA PHE A 285 -15.00 10.46 -23.12
C PHE A 285 -14.19 10.02 -24.36
N CYS A 286 -14.78 9.20 -25.24
CA CYS A 286 -14.18 8.83 -26.52
C CYS A 286 -14.04 10.01 -27.51
N LEU A 287 -14.77 11.11 -27.30
CA LEU A 287 -14.65 12.32 -28.12
C LEU A 287 -13.52 13.25 -27.67
N LEU A 288 -12.84 12.95 -26.56
CA LEU A 288 -11.72 13.75 -26.09
C LEU A 288 -10.48 13.57 -26.97
N PRO A 289 -9.64 14.61 -27.17
CA PRO A 289 -8.35 14.45 -27.79
C PRO A 289 -7.50 13.40 -27.07
N ARG A 290 -6.94 12.45 -27.82
CA ARG A 290 -6.02 11.41 -27.32
C ARG A 290 -4.77 12.01 -26.68
N GLY A 291 -4.37 13.19 -27.14
CA GLY A 291 -3.29 13.96 -26.54
C GLY A 291 -3.45 14.20 -25.04
N TRP A 292 -4.68 14.31 -24.55
CA TRP A 292 -4.94 14.46 -23.12
C TRP A 292 -4.65 13.18 -22.34
N ALA A 293 -4.87 12.01 -22.94
CA ALA A 293 -4.44 10.73 -22.36
C ALA A 293 -2.91 10.65 -22.27
N TYR A 294 -2.18 11.05 -23.31
CA TYR A 294 -0.72 11.09 -23.28
C TYR A 294 -0.16 12.05 -22.23
N GLN A 295 -0.75 13.25 -22.09
CA GLN A 295 -0.39 14.19 -21.03
C GLN A 295 -0.67 13.60 -19.64
N PHE A 296 -1.78 12.88 -19.49
CA PHE A 296 -2.12 12.17 -18.27
C PHE A 296 -1.06 11.10 -17.92
N LEU A 297 -0.67 10.25 -18.88
CA LEU A 297 0.38 9.24 -18.68
C LEU A 297 1.72 9.87 -18.26
N ALA A 298 2.13 10.96 -18.93
CA ALA A 298 3.36 11.68 -18.61
C ALA A 298 3.30 12.34 -17.22
N ALA A 299 2.14 12.87 -16.82
CA ALA A 299 1.95 13.45 -15.50
C ALA A 299 2.02 12.38 -14.39
N ARG A 300 1.41 11.21 -14.62
CA ARG A 300 1.45 10.10 -13.68
C ARG A 300 2.87 9.56 -13.48
N ASP A 301 3.58 9.29 -14.57
CA ASP A 301 4.96 8.79 -14.51
C ASP A 301 5.91 9.80 -13.84
N ARG A 302 5.67 11.10 -14.02
CA ARG A 302 6.39 12.16 -13.29
C ARG A 302 6.11 12.14 -11.79
N ALA A 303 4.86 11.97 -11.39
CA ALA A 303 4.50 11.91 -9.97
C ALA A 303 5.11 10.68 -9.29
N GLU A 304 5.07 9.52 -9.96
CA GLU A 304 5.68 8.28 -9.48
C GLU A 304 7.22 8.39 -9.41
N ALA A 305 7.86 9.05 -10.38
CA ALA A 305 9.31 9.33 -10.32
C ALA A 305 9.69 10.21 -9.12
N GLN A 306 8.88 11.20 -8.77
CA GLN A 306 9.10 12.03 -7.58
C GLN A 306 8.94 11.22 -6.28
N VAL A 307 7.94 10.34 -6.21
CA VAL A 307 7.75 9.42 -5.06
C VAL A 307 8.93 8.47 -4.92
N GLN A 308 9.41 7.89 -6.02
CA GLN A 308 10.58 7.02 -5.98
C GLN A 308 11.83 7.76 -5.51
N ALA A 309 12.10 8.96 -6.05
CA ALA A 309 13.23 9.78 -5.62
C ALA A 309 13.13 10.19 -4.14
N ALA A 310 11.92 10.36 -3.59
CA ALA A 310 11.71 10.72 -2.20
C ALA A 310 12.15 9.63 -1.20
N VAL A 311 12.19 8.35 -1.63
CA VAL A 311 12.57 7.21 -0.78
C VAL A 311 13.97 6.65 -1.05
N GLU A 312 14.60 7.04 -2.16
CA GLU A 312 15.98 6.64 -2.52
C GLU A 312 17.06 7.52 -1.86
N GLY A 313 16.65 8.43 -0.96
CA GLY A 313 17.55 9.34 -0.26
C GLY A 313 18.53 8.64 0.71
N PRO A 314 19.61 9.34 1.11
CA PRO A 314 20.60 8.79 2.03
C PRO A 314 20.02 8.55 3.43
N GLY A 315 20.46 7.45 4.05
CA GLY A 315 20.15 7.14 5.44
C GLY A 315 18.79 6.49 5.67
N HIS A 316 18.17 5.89 4.66
CA HIS A 316 16.84 5.27 4.76
C HIS A 316 15.76 6.25 5.24
N ARG A 317 15.74 7.46 4.67
CA ARG A 317 14.78 8.52 5.01
C ARG A 317 13.79 8.76 3.88
N ILE A 318 12.60 9.24 4.25
CA ILE A 318 11.60 9.71 3.31
C ILE A 318 11.62 11.24 3.27
N THR A 319 11.79 11.80 2.06
CA THR A 319 11.71 13.25 1.85
C THR A 319 10.26 13.65 1.58
N PRO A 320 9.63 14.52 2.40
CA PRO A 320 8.28 14.98 2.13
C PRO A 320 8.17 15.76 0.82
N LEU A 321 7.12 15.48 0.04
CA LEU A 321 6.84 16.13 -1.24
C LEU A 321 5.72 17.18 -1.11
N LYS A 322 5.79 18.26 -1.89
CA LYS A 322 4.73 19.27 -1.95
C LYS A 322 3.61 18.81 -2.89
N ALA A 323 2.36 19.02 -2.48
CA ALA A 323 1.22 18.62 -3.29
C ALA A 323 1.22 19.33 -4.66
N LYS A 324 1.66 20.59 -4.70
CA LYS A 324 1.76 21.36 -5.96
C LYS A 324 2.78 20.81 -6.96
N ASP A 325 3.82 20.12 -6.48
CA ASP A 325 4.87 19.57 -7.34
C ASP A 325 4.34 18.38 -8.17
N LEU A 326 3.25 17.75 -7.68
CA LEU A 326 2.63 16.58 -8.28
C LEU A 326 1.42 16.94 -9.20
N ARG A 327 0.78 18.11 -9.02
CA ARG A 327 -0.59 18.46 -9.51
C ARG A 327 -0.77 18.80 -11.02
N ARG A 328 0.14 18.46 -11.93
CA ARG A 328 0.05 18.88 -13.35
C ARG A 328 -0.74 17.89 -14.25
N ILE A 329 -2.03 17.66 -13.96
CA ILE A 329 -2.92 16.80 -14.76
C ILE A 329 -3.91 17.64 -15.61
N PRO A 330 -4.18 17.27 -16.89
CA PRO A 330 -5.16 17.97 -17.73
C PRO A 330 -6.58 18.00 -17.13
N LEU A 331 -7.28 19.13 -17.30
CA LEU A 331 -8.66 19.40 -16.84
C LEU A 331 -9.70 18.27 -17.07
N PRO A 332 -9.79 17.61 -18.23
CA PRO A 332 -10.80 16.59 -18.49
C PRO A 332 -10.62 15.33 -17.64
N TYR A 333 -9.36 14.98 -17.35
CA TYR A 333 -9.03 13.89 -16.45
C TYR A 333 -9.26 14.29 -15.00
N ARG A 334 -9.16 15.59 -14.65
CA ARG A 334 -9.58 16.13 -13.34
C ARG A 334 -11.09 16.01 -13.10
N TRP A 335 -11.91 16.20 -14.14
CA TRP A 335 -13.38 16.15 -14.07
C TRP A 335 -13.98 14.75 -14.28
N ALA A 336 -13.20 13.79 -14.78
CA ALA A 336 -13.66 12.42 -15.00
C ALA A 336 -14.03 11.66 -13.70
N GLY A 337 -13.77 12.25 -12.52
CA GLY A 337 -14.31 11.78 -11.23
C GLY A 337 -13.94 10.33 -10.93
N GLY A 338 -12.68 10.07 -10.61
CA GLY A 338 -12.16 8.74 -10.24
C GLY A 338 -10.66 8.77 -9.94
N LEU A 339 -10.05 7.59 -9.75
CA LEU A 339 -8.60 7.37 -9.51
C LEU A 339 -7.68 8.10 -10.53
N ALA A 340 -8.23 8.50 -11.68
CA ALA A 340 -7.55 9.21 -12.76
C ALA A 340 -7.36 10.73 -12.53
N GLY A 341 -8.23 11.40 -11.74
CA GLY A 341 -8.21 12.86 -11.63
C GLY A 341 -7.14 13.43 -10.70
N ASP A 342 -6.57 12.56 -9.86
CA ASP A 342 -5.79 12.93 -8.69
C ASP A 342 -4.55 12.05 -8.52
N GLY A 343 -3.97 11.51 -9.61
CA GLY A 343 -2.79 10.62 -9.54
C GLY A 343 -1.65 11.20 -8.69
N ALA A 344 -1.49 12.52 -8.70
CA ALA A 344 -0.65 13.31 -7.82
C ALA A 344 -0.95 13.15 -6.32
N ARG A 345 -2.22 13.34 -5.94
CA ARG A 345 -2.71 13.18 -4.57
C ARG A 345 -2.58 11.73 -4.15
N VAL A 346 -2.95 10.78 -5.01
CA VAL A 346 -2.82 9.36 -4.74
C VAL A 346 -1.35 8.99 -4.49
N ALA A 347 -0.42 9.45 -5.32
CA ALA A 347 1.01 9.22 -5.13
C ALA A 347 1.52 9.80 -3.79
N LEU A 348 1.10 11.02 -3.44
CA LEU A 348 1.42 11.64 -2.16
C LEU A 348 0.84 10.86 -0.97
N GLU A 349 -0.42 10.46 -1.05
CA GLU A 349 -1.10 9.66 -0.03
C GLU A 349 -0.43 8.31 0.17
N HIS A 350 0.06 7.67 -0.90
CA HIS A 350 0.83 6.44 -0.81
C HIS A 350 2.14 6.67 -0.07
N LEU A 351 2.89 7.72 -0.40
CA LEU A 351 4.14 8.06 0.28
C LEU A 351 3.91 8.36 1.77
N GLN A 352 2.89 9.16 2.08
CA GLN A 352 2.47 9.49 3.45
C GLN A 352 2.11 8.25 4.26
N ALA A 353 1.28 7.39 3.67
CA ALA A 353 0.84 6.16 4.33
C ALA A 353 2.01 5.19 4.51
N THR A 354 2.91 5.05 3.54
CA THR A 354 4.14 4.26 3.68
C THR A 354 5.00 4.75 4.83
N ALA A 355 5.22 6.07 4.93
CA ALA A 355 5.98 6.66 6.03
C ALA A 355 5.33 6.37 7.39
N ARG A 356 4.02 6.61 7.50
CA ARG A 356 3.26 6.38 8.74
C ARG A 356 3.33 4.94 9.21
N VAL A 357 3.11 3.98 8.31
CA VAL A 357 3.10 2.56 8.65
C VAL A 357 4.50 2.08 8.99
N GLN A 358 5.54 2.49 8.25
CA GLN A 358 6.93 2.13 8.57
C GLN A 358 7.31 2.61 9.97
N VAL A 359 6.97 3.86 10.31
CA VAL A 359 7.19 4.40 11.67
C VAL A 359 6.42 3.58 12.71
N GLY A 360 5.19 3.19 12.44
CA GLY A 360 4.42 2.32 13.35
C GLY A 360 5.08 0.96 13.58
N LEU A 361 5.65 0.35 12.54
CA LEU A 361 6.40 -0.92 12.64
C LEU A 361 7.70 -0.74 13.46
N ASP A 362 8.42 0.36 13.25
CA ASP A 362 9.62 0.70 14.02
C ASP A 362 9.30 0.95 15.49
N GLN A 363 8.20 1.67 15.78
CA GLN A 363 7.68 1.87 17.12
C GLN A 363 7.27 0.55 17.78
N ALA A 364 6.56 -0.33 17.07
CA ALA A 364 6.18 -1.65 17.55
C ALA A 364 7.41 -2.51 17.89
N ARG A 365 8.47 -2.42 17.08
CA ARG A 365 9.74 -3.12 17.32
C ARG A 365 10.41 -2.61 18.60
N VAL A 366 10.46 -1.30 18.81
CA VAL A 366 10.99 -0.69 20.04
C VAL A 366 10.11 -1.04 21.24
N ALA A 367 8.78 -1.03 21.09
CA ALA A 367 7.84 -1.41 22.13
C ALA A 367 8.03 -2.86 22.59
N CYS A 368 8.27 -3.79 21.66
CA CYS A 368 8.61 -5.17 22.00
C CYS A 368 9.93 -5.28 22.79
N ALA A 369 10.94 -4.48 22.42
CA ALA A 369 12.21 -4.43 23.15
C ALA A 369 12.05 -3.85 24.56
N LEU A 370 11.26 -2.79 24.72
CA LEU A 370 10.92 -2.19 26.02
C LEU A 370 10.22 -3.20 26.93
N GLU A 371 9.27 -3.98 26.39
CA GLU A 371 8.56 -4.98 27.18
C GLU A 371 9.48 -6.14 27.60
N ARG A 372 10.39 -6.60 26.72
CA ARG A 372 11.42 -7.59 27.11
C ARG A 372 12.34 -7.08 28.21
N PHE A 373 12.75 -5.81 28.12
CA PHE A 373 13.55 -5.17 29.15
C PHE A 373 12.80 -5.15 30.48
N ARG A 374 11.52 -4.75 30.48
CA ARG A 374 10.66 -4.76 31.67
C ARG A 374 10.50 -6.15 32.27
N LEU A 375 10.26 -7.18 31.45
CA LEU A 375 10.11 -8.56 31.92
C LEU A 375 11.38 -9.10 32.59
N THR A 376 12.55 -8.59 32.21
CA THR A 376 13.84 -9.03 32.76
C THR A 376 14.26 -8.21 33.98
N ARG A 377 14.03 -6.89 33.96
CA ARG A 377 14.54 -5.92 34.95
C ARG A 377 13.48 -5.47 35.96
N GLY A 378 12.20 -5.74 35.69
CA GLY A 378 11.06 -5.32 36.50
C GLY A 378 10.54 -3.89 36.24
N ALA A 379 11.26 -3.10 35.44
CA ALA A 379 10.89 -1.72 35.09
C ALA A 379 11.32 -1.37 33.66
N TYR A 380 10.67 -0.37 33.06
CA TYR A 380 11.11 0.20 31.78
C TYR A 380 12.41 1.01 31.95
N PRO A 381 13.27 1.10 30.91
CA PRO A 381 14.52 1.86 30.98
C PRO A 381 14.28 3.37 31.10
N ARG A 382 15.30 4.14 31.48
CA ARG A 382 15.18 5.62 31.51
C ARG A 382 15.37 6.22 30.12
N THR A 383 16.15 5.56 29.28
CA THR A 383 16.54 6.00 27.94
C THR A 383 16.47 4.85 26.94
N LEU A 384 16.30 5.14 25.65
CA LEU A 384 16.21 4.09 24.62
C LEU A 384 17.56 3.40 24.39
N GLU A 385 18.66 4.08 24.68
CA GLU A 385 20.03 3.58 24.54
C GLU A 385 20.31 2.38 25.46
N GLU A 386 19.63 2.28 26.60
CA GLU A 386 19.72 1.13 27.52
C GLU A 386 19.19 -0.17 26.92
N LEU A 387 18.42 -0.10 25.81
CA LEU A 387 17.97 -1.28 25.08
C LEU A 387 19.08 -1.91 24.24
N VAL A 388 20.19 -1.19 24.01
CA VAL A 388 21.31 -1.63 23.17
C VAL A 388 22.47 -2.13 24.04
N PRO A 389 23.13 -3.26 23.70
CA PRO A 389 22.84 -4.18 22.57
C PRO A 389 21.86 -5.32 22.94
N GLU A 390 21.40 -5.40 24.19
CA GLU A 390 20.72 -6.58 24.74
C GLU A 390 19.36 -6.87 24.08
N CYS A 391 18.52 -5.85 23.91
CA CYS A 391 17.17 -5.97 23.35
C CYS A 391 17.08 -5.46 21.89
N LEU A 392 17.97 -4.57 21.46
CA LEU A 392 18.07 -4.03 20.10
C LEU A 392 19.53 -3.93 19.66
N THR A 393 19.79 -4.14 18.37
CA THR A 393 21.11 -3.88 17.76
C THR A 393 21.37 -2.38 17.61
N GLN A 394 20.33 -1.63 17.24
CA GLN A 394 20.32 -0.17 17.17
C GLN A 394 18.87 0.31 17.36
N VAL A 395 18.72 1.51 17.90
CA VAL A 395 17.41 2.17 17.99
C VAL A 395 17.07 2.71 16.59
N PRO A 396 15.88 2.42 16.03
CA PRO A 396 15.42 3.05 14.79
C PRO A 396 15.41 4.57 14.90
N HIS A 397 15.75 5.25 13.82
CA HIS A 397 15.65 6.71 13.74
C HIS A 397 14.32 7.11 13.11
N ASP A 398 13.94 8.37 13.32
CA ASP A 398 12.77 8.99 12.72
C ASP A 398 12.93 9.08 11.19
N LEU A 399 11.98 8.49 10.47
CA LEU A 399 12.06 8.32 9.02
C LEU A 399 12.06 9.64 8.23
N LEU A 400 11.54 10.73 8.81
CA LEU A 400 11.41 12.02 8.13
C LEU A 400 12.58 12.95 8.47
N THR A 401 13.03 12.95 9.74
CA THR A 401 14.05 13.88 10.22
C THR A 401 15.44 13.24 10.34
N GLY A 402 15.51 11.94 10.59
CA GLY A 402 16.74 11.22 10.93
C GLY A 402 17.15 11.34 12.40
N ALA A 403 16.35 12.00 13.24
CA ALA A 403 16.59 12.11 14.68
C ALA A 403 16.24 10.81 15.43
N LEU A 404 16.60 10.72 16.70
CA LEU A 404 16.12 9.64 17.56
C LEU A 404 14.63 9.81 17.86
N LEU A 405 13.91 8.68 18.04
CA LEU A 405 12.53 8.68 18.49
C LEU A 405 12.40 9.33 19.87
N SER A 406 11.31 10.07 20.10
CA SER A 406 11.01 10.60 21.44
C SER A 406 10.50 9.48 22.34
N TYR A 407 10.96 9.47 23.60
CA TYR A 407 10.60 8.45 24.58
C TYR A 407 10.33 9.08 25.93
N THR A 408 9.26 8.65 26.59
CA THR A 408 8.98 9.01 27.97
C THR A 408 8.41 7.80 28.69
N ALA A 409 9.12 7.33 29.73
CA ALA A 409 8.61 6.33 30.64
C ALA A 409 7.46 6.92 31.49
N GLN A 410 6.42 6.12 31.74
CA GLN A 410 5.27 6.48 32.57
C GLN A 410 5.04 5.38 33.61
N ASP A 411 4.26 5.66 34.64
CA ASP A 411 3.93 4.66 35.67
C ASP A 411 3.19 3.48 35.03
N GLY A 412 3.86 2.32 34.96
CA GLY A 412 3.30 1.12 34.33
C GLY A 412 3.25 1.15 32.80
N GLY A 413 3.83 2.17 32.14
CA GLY A 413 3.71 2.36 30.69
C GLY A 413 4.84 3.17 30.07
N PHE A 414 4.65 3.56 28.82
CA PHE A 414 5.56 4.45 28.10
C PHE A 414 4.89 5.11 26.91
N ARG A 415 5.48 6.21 26.45
CA ARG A 415 5.12 6.87 25.20
C ARG A 415 6.34 6.92 24.28
N LEU A 416 6.17 6.46 23.05
CA LEU A 416 7.09 6.68 21.94
C LEU A 416 6.47 7.67 20.97
N GLY A 417 7.26 8.59 20.43
CA GLY A 417 6.81 9.53 19.43
C GLY A 417 7.80 9.64 18.27
N ALA A 418 7.24 9.84 17.10
CA ALA A 418 7.95 10.20 15.88
C ALA A 418 7.30 11.43 15.26
N THR A 419 8.06 12.15 14.44
CA THR A 419 7.60 13.29 13.68
C THR A 419 6.47 12.85 12.75
N GLY A 420 5.33 13.53 12.84
CA GLY A 420 4.24 13.34 11.90
C GLY A 420 4.60 13.86 10.50
N TRP A 421 3.76 13.56 9.51
CA TRP A 421 3.99 14.06 8.16
C TRP A 421 4.11 15.59 8.14
N MET A 422 5.25 16.10 7.69
CA MET A 422 5.50 17.53 7.52
C MET A 422 5.06 17.94 6.12
N ASP A 423 3.96 18.68 6.00
CA ASP A 423 3.55 19.24 4.72
C ASP A 423 4.45 20.46 4.41
N PRO A 424 5.30 20.41 3.36
CA PRO A 424 6.16 21.54 3.06
C PRO A 424 5.40 22.73 2.45
N ASP A 425 4.10 22.59 2.12
CA ASP A 425 3.21 23.70 1.79
C ASP A 425 2.60 24.37 3.04
N GLU A 426 2.63 23.72 4.22
CA GLU A 426 2.15 24.23 5.51
C GLU A 426 3.24 24.10 6.61
N PRO A 427 4.33 24.90 6.56
CA PRO A 427 5.49 24.71 7.45
C PRO A 427 5.18 24.94 8.95
N GLU A 428 4.07 25.59 9.28
CA GLU A 428 3.59 25.73 10.67
C GLU A 428 2.97 24.43 11.22
N SER A 429 2.89 23.35 10.41
CA SER A 429 2.30 22.06 10.81
C SER A 429 3.17 21.19 11.72
N GLN A 430 4.29 21.69 12.26
CA GLN A 430 5.10 21.00 13.29
C GLN A 430 4.42 21.00 14.67
N ASP A 431 3.10 20.91 14.69
CA ASP A 431 2.31 20.76 15.90
C ASP A 431 2.63 19.40 16.54
N PRO A 432 3.09 19.35 17.80
CA PRO A 432 3.28 18.11 18.54
C PRO A 432 2.02 17.22 18.56
N ALA A 433 0.83 17.80 18.42
CA ALA A 433 -0.43 17.05 18.31
C ALA A 433 -0.57 16.24 17.01
N LYS A 434 0.28 16.51 16.00
CA LYS A 434 0.34 15.75 14.74
C LYS A 434 1.42 14.65 14.75
N ALA A 435 2.17 14.52 15.85
CA ALA A 435 3.17 13.46 16.00
C ALA A 435 2.53 12.06 15.92
N TRP A 436 3.25 11.10 15.34
CA TRP A 436 2.83 9.71 15.35
C TRP A 436 3.29 9.06 16.64
N THR A 437 2.34 8.70 17.49
CA THR A 437 2.62 8.22 18.85
C THR A 437 2.21 6.78 19.07
N TRP A 438 3.05 6.04 19.77
CA TRP A 438 2.73 4.75 20.36
C TRP A 438 2.64 4.91 21.86
N VAL A 439 1.49 4.55 22.45
CA VAL A 439 1.25 4.66 23.89
C VAL A 439 1.04 3.27 24.48
N SER A 440 1.73 2.97 25.57
CA SER A 440 1.57 1.77 26.38
C SER A 440 1.19 2.17 27.81
N GLY A 441 0.33 1.39 28.47
CA GLY A 441 -0.28 1.75 29.77
C GLY A 441 -1.61 2.49 29.63
N ARG A 442 -2.36 2.60 30.73
CA ARG A 442 -3.62 3.37 30.82
C ARG A 442 -3.39 4.82 31.20
#